data_AF-A0A942GFD9-F1
#
_entry.id   AF-A0A942GFD9-F1
#
_cell.length_a   1.000
_cell.length_b   1.000
_cell.length_c   1.000
_cell.angle_alpha   90.00
_cell.angle_beta   90.00
_cell.angle_gamma   90.00
#
_symmetry.space_group_name_H-M   'P 1'
#
loop_
_entity.id
_entity.type
_entity.pdbx_description
1 polymer ?
#
loop_
_entity_poly.entity_id
_entity_poly.type
_entity_poly.pdbx_seq_one_letter_code
_entity_poly.pdbx_strand_id
1 'polypeptide(L)'
;MEDAILKVVSRYIVPVMQLYGVYIIFFGLDSPGGGFAGGSVLGVGMVVYSLVYGIDRAQRRVPRDLAMTGGITLCLTVVGELSFGGVFKIGIGLIVALVMLAIFFTLVEEA
;
A
#
# COMPACT_ATOMS: atom_id res chain seq x y z
N MET A 1 3.41 24.79 10.24
CA MET A 1 2.01 25.27 10.18
C MET A 1 1.15 24.05 10.38
N GLU A 2 0.31 24.02 11.42
CA GLU A 2 -0.62 22.90 11.61
C GLU A 2 -1.85 23.12 10.75
N ASP A 3 -1.88 22.54 9.55
CA ASP A 3 -3.07 22.62 8.69
C ASP A 3 -4.17 21.71 9.22
N ALA A 4 -5.03 22.28 10.08
CA ALA A 4 -6.18 21.60 10.67
C ALA A 4 -7.11 21.02 9.58
N ILE A 5 -7.26 21.73 8.45
CA ILE A 5 -8.03 21.26 7.30
C ILE A 5 -7.42 19.98 6.73
N LEU A 6 -6.10 19.93 6.55
CA LEU A 6 -5.40 18.77 5.99
C LEU A 6 -5.54 17.55 6.91
N LYS A 7 -5.43 17.75 8.23
CA LYS A 7 -5.68 16.70 9.24
C LYS A 7 -7.13 16.19 9.18
N VAL A 8 -8.11 17.07 9.09
CA VAL A 8 -9.53 16.69 9.02
C VAL A 8 -9.82 15.93 7.72
N VAL A 9 -9.38 16.43 6.57
CA VAL A 9 -9.61 15.80 5.27
C VAL A 9 -8.92 14.44 5.17
N SER A 10 -7.64 14.36 5.55
CA SER A 10 -6.88 13.09 5.52
C SER A 10 -7.46 12.02 6.44
N ARG A 11 -8.07 12.40 7.57
CA ARG A 11 -8.76 11.47 8.48
C ARG A 11 -9.86 10.68 7.78
N TYR A 12 -10.52 11.26 6.78
CA TYR A 12 -11.58 10.60 6.00
C TYR A 12 -11.07 10.04 4.67
N ILE A 13 -10.20 10.76 3.96
CA ILE A 13 -9.70 10.31 2.65
C ILE A 13 -8.82 9.06 2.76
N VAL A 14 -7.90 9.00 3.72
CA VAL A 14 -6.97 7.87 3.86
C VAL A 14 -7.73 6.54 4.02
N PRO A 15 -8.69 6.37 4.94
CA PRO A 15 -9.42 5.11 5.04
C PRO A 15 -10.26 4.77 3.80
N VAL A 16 -10.80 5.78 3.10
CA VAL A 16 -11.50 5.56 1.82
C VAL A 16 -10.55 5.08 0.73
N MET A 17 -9.35 5.64 0.64
CA MET A 17 -8.30 5.16 -0.28
C MET A 17 -7.90 3.72 0.04
N GLN A 18 -7.76 3.39 1.33
CA GLN A 18 -7.44 2.01 1.73
C GLN A 18 -8.55 1.04 1.30
N LEU A 19 -9.82 1.40 1.54
CA LEU A 19 -10.96 0.56 1.17
C LEU A 19 -11.07 0.41 -0.36
N TYR A 20 -10.79 1.48 -1.11
CA TYR A 20 -10.77 1.47 -2.57
C TYR A 20 -9.62 0.66 -3.15
N GLY A 21 -8.42 0.74 -2.57
CA GLY A 21 -7.28 -0.10 -2.96
C GLY A 21 -7.59 -1.58 -2.78
N VAL A 22 -8.22 -1.95 -1.66
CA VAL A 22 -8.69 -3.32 -1.40
C VAL A 22 -9.74 -3.76 -2.43
N TYR A 23 -10.67 -2.87 -2.79
CA TYR A 23 -11.64 -3.14 -3.86
C TYR A 23 -10.96 -3.43 -5.21
N ILE A 24 -9.99 -2.61 -5.63
CA ILE A 24 -9.27 -2.82 -6.91
C ILE A 24 -8.53 -4.17 -6.91
N ILE A 25 -7.99 -4.58 -5.76
CA ILE A 25 -7.31 -5.87 -5.60
C ILE A 25 -8.29 -7.03 -5.85
N PHE A 26 -9.48 -6.98 -5.25
CA PHE A 26 -10.48 -8.06 -5.35
C PHE A 26 -11.19 -8.09 -6.70
N PHE A 27 -11.50 -6.93 -7.29
CA PHE A 27 -12.37 -6.81 -8.47
C PHE A 27 -11.62 -6.50 -9.77
N GLY A 28 -10.29 -6.51 -9.76
CA GLY A 28 -9.47 -6.27 -10.96
C GLY A 28 -9.53 -7.40 -12.02
N LEU A 29 -10.36 -8.43 -11.84
CA LEU A 29 -10.67 -9.46 -12.86
C LEU A 29 -11.60 -8.92 -13.93
N ASP A 30 -12.68 -8.29 -13.50
CA ASP A 30 -13.78 -7.85 -14.37
C ASP A 30 -13.73 -6.34 -14.66
N SER A 31 -12.80 -5.62 -14.04
CA SER A 31 -12.61 -4.17 -14.20
C SER A 31 -11.14 -3.83 -14.51
N PRO A 32 -10.87 -2.73 -15.24
CA PRO A 32 -9.50 -2.26 -15.44
C PRO A 32 -8.84 -2.00 -14.08
N GLY A 33 -7.83 -2.82 -13.75
CA GLY A 33 -7.22 -2.83 -12.41
C GLY A 33 -6.43 -4.10 -12.14
N GLY A 34 -6.21 -4.39 -10.86
CA GLY A 34 -5.48 -5.58 -10.40
C GLY A 34 -4.68 -5.32 -9.14
N GLY A 35 -3.92 -6.34 -8.70
CA GLY A 35 -3.15 -6.25 -7.47
C GLY A 35 -2.11 -5.11 -7.47
N PHE A 36 -1.47 -4.82 -8.61
CA PHE A 36 -0.52 -3.72 -8.72
C PHE A 36 -1.20 -2.35 -8.48
N ALA A 37 -2.19 -2.02 -9.28
CA ALA A 37 -2.89 -0.74 -9.16
C ALA A 37 -3.52 -0.56 -7.77
N GLY A 38 -4.14 -1.62 -7.21
CA GLY A 38 -4.73 -1.57 -5.89
C GLY A 38 -3.70 -1.41 -4.77
N GLY A 39 -2.60 -2.16 -4.82
CA GLY A 39 -1.49 -2.01 -3.87
C GLY A 39 -0.83 -0.64 -3.93
N SER A 40 -0.71 -0.03 -5.13
CA SER A 40 -0.24 1.35 -5.28
C SER A 40 -1.14 2.34 -4.55
N VAL A 41 -2.47 2.18 -4.64
CA VAL A 41 -3.42 3.04 -3.92
C VAL A 41 -3.27 2.89 -2.40
N LEU A 42 -3.11 1.66 -1.90
CA LEU A 42 -2.85 1.41 -0.46
C LEU A 42 -1.56 2.10 0.01
N GLY A 43 -0.50 2.01 -0.81
CA GLY A 43 0.78 2.68 -0.60
C GLY A 43 0.69 4.20 -0.53
N VAL A 44 0.08 4.81 -1.55
CA VAL A 44 -0.12 6.27 -1.62
C VAL A 44 -0.96 6.74 -0.43
N GLY A 45 -1.96 5.97 0.01
CA GLY A 45 -2.73 6.29 1.20
C GLY A 45 -1.87 6.40 2.47
N MET A 46 -0.80 5.61 2.60
CA MET A 46 0.15 5.74 3.71
C MET A 46 1.13 6.89 3.54
N VAL A 47 1.58 7.19 2.33
CA VAL A 47 2.38 8.41 2.05
C VAL A 47 1.58 9.67 2.40
N VAL A 48 0.30 9.73 2.05
CA VAL A 48 -0.57 10.84 2.45
C VAL A 48 -0.70 10.91 3.98
N TYR A 49 -0.84 9.77 4.65
CA TYR A 49 -0.92 9.74 6.11
C TYR A 49 0.37 10.27 6.77
N SER A 50 1.54 9.89 6.28
CA SER A 50 2.81 10.35 6.85
C SER A 50 3.08 11.83 6.63
N LEU A 51 2.71 12.36 5.45
CA LEU A 51 2.86 13.79 5.14
C LEU A 51 2.00 14.65 6.07
N VAL A 52 0.85 14.15 6.50
CA VAL A 52 -0.10 14.91 7.33
C VAL A 52 0.14 14.73 8.84
N TYR A 53 0.48 13.51 9.28
CA TYR A 53 0.59 13.15 10.70
C TYR A 53 2.02 13.00 11.20
N GLY A 54 3.00 13.14 10.30
CA GLY A 54 4.41 12.95 10.59
C GLY A 54 4.85 11.49 10.49
N ILE A 55 6.14 11.33 10.22
CA ILE A 55 6.83 10.05 10.06
C ILE A 55 6.70 9.19 11.32
N ASP A 56 6.94 9.75 12.52
CA ASP A 56 6.88 8.98 13.77
C ASP A 56 5.56 8.25 14.00
N ARG A 57 4.44 8.91 13.64
CA ARG A 57 3.11 8.32 13.76
C ARG A 57 2.80 7.32 12.67
N ALA A 58 3.38 7.48 11.48
CA ALA A 58 3.27 6.52 10.40
C ALA A 58 4.05 5.23 10.73
N GLN A 59 5.28 5.37 11.23
CA GLN A 59 6.12 4.23 11.62
C GLN A 59 5.52 3.40 12.76
N ARG A 60 4.88 4.05 13.75
CA ARG A 60 4.18 3.31 14.84
C ARG A 60 2.99 2.49 14.35
N ARG A 61 2.38 2.87 13.22
CA ARG A 61 1.22 2.16 12.67
C ARG A 61 1.60 0.93 11.86
N VAL A 62 2.85 0.81 11.42
CA VAL A 62 3.27 -0.32 10.59
C VAL A 62 4.61 -0.89 11.08
N PRO A 63 4.67 -2.16 11.49
CA PRO A 63 5.92 -2.76 11.93
C PRO A 63 6.92 -2.92 10.77
N ARG A 64 8.19 -2.61 11.02
CA ARG A 64 9.29 -2.65 10.03
C ARG A 64 9.45 -4.04 9.37
N ASP A 65 9.16 -5.10 10.11
CA ASP A 65 9.21 -6.47 9.59
C ASP A 65 8.19 -6.71 8.47
N LEU A 66 7.04 -6.05 8.54
CA LEU A 66 5.97 -6.16 7.53
C LEU A 66 6.37 -5.51 6.20
N ALA A 67 7.19 -4.46 6.26
CA ALA A 67 7.75 -3.80 5.08
C ALA A 67 8.79 -4.70 4.37
N MET A 68 9.76 -5.26 5.09
CA MET A 68 10.78 -6.13 4.49
C MET A 68 10.20 -7.43 3.91
N THR A 69 9.16 -7.97 4.54
CA THR A 69 8.46 -9.17 4.05
C THR A 69 7.75 -8.89 2.71
N GLY A 70 7.28 -7.66 2.49
CA GLY A 70 6.67 -7.23 1.23
C GLY A 70 7.59 -7.38 0.01
N GLY A 71 8.84 -6.92 0.14
CA GLY A 71 9.82 -6.94 -0.95
C GLY A 71 10.24 -8.36 -1.39
N ILE A 72 10.47 -9.26 -0.43
CA ILE A 72 10.86 -10.65 -0.72
C ILE A 72 9.69 -11.42 -1.37
N THR A 73 8.46 -11.14 -0.92
CA THR A 73 7.26 -11.79 -1.46
C THR A 73 6.99 -11.37 -2.91
N LEU A 74 7.31 -10.11 -3.28
CA LEU A 74 7.20 -9.63 -4.67
C LEU A 74 8.13 -10.39 -5.63
N CYS A 75 9.38 -10.62 -5.23
CA CYS A 75 10.33 -11.37 -6.07
C CYS A 75 9.87 -12.82 -6.29
N LEU A 76 9.30 -13.47 -5.28
CA LEU A 76 8.81 -14.85 -5.38
C LEU A 76 7.52 -14.95 -6.19
N THR A 77 6.63 -13.97 -6.11
CA THR A 77 5.41 -13.98 -6.90
C THR A 77 5.66 -13.64 -8.35
N VAL A 78 6.46 -12.63 -8.70
CA VAL A 78 6.86 -12.34 -10.10
C VAL A 78 7.38 -13.59 -10.82
N VAL A 79 8.10 -14.46 -10.10
CA VAL A 79 8.60 -15.74 -10.60
C VAL A 79 7.49 -16.82 -10.69
N GLY A 80 6.53 -16.83 -9.76
CA GLY A 80 5.38 -17.74 -9.77
C GLY A 80 4.25 -17.40 -10.76
N GLU A 81 4.14 -16.13 -11.22
CA GLU A 81 3.04 -15.67 -12.09
C GLU A 81 3.10 -16.23 -13.51
N LEU A 82 4.25 -16.75 -13.92
CA LEU A 82 4.38 -17.39 -15.22
C LEU A 82 3.57 -18.71 -15.31
N SER A 83 3.00 -19.22 -14.21
CA SER A 83 2.50 -20.60 -14.13
C SER A 83 0.99 -20.82 -13.92
N PHE A 84 0.21 -19.97 -13.21
CA PHE A 84 -1.20 -20.31 -12.87
C PHE A 84 -2.16 -19.10 -12.74
N GLY A 85 -3.04 -18.88 -13.73
CA GLY A 85 -3.79 -17.62 -13.94
C GLY A 85 -5.10 -17.35 -13.18
N GLY A 86 -5.37 -17.93 -12.00
CA GLY A 86 -6.72 -17.84 -11.36
C GLY A 86 -6.79 -17.37 -9.90
N VAL A 87 -6.04 -18.00 -8.97
CA VAL A 87 -6.11 -17.75 -7.50
C VAL A 87 -5.27 -16.52 -7.09
N PHE A 88 -5.06 -15.61 -8.03
CA PHE A 88 -3.77 -14.93 -8.19
C PHE A 88 -3.79 -13.42 -7.87
N LYS A 89 -4.95 -12.75 -7.99
CA LYS A 89 -5.06 -11.28 -7.90
C LYS A 89 -5.09 -10.71 -6.48
N ILE A 90 -5.59 -11.48 -5.51
CA ILE A 90 -5.63 -11.10 -4.09
C ILE A 90 -4.21 -11.05 -3.51
N GLY A 91 -3.36 -12.02 -3.89
CA GLY A 91 -1.96 -12.10 -3.46
C GLY A 91 -1.14 -10.91 -3.94
N ILE A 92 -1.20 -10.58 -5.24
CA ILE A 92 -0.48 -9.43 -5.82
C ILE A 92 -0.86 -8.13 -5.12
N GLY A 93 -2.14 -7.97 -4.80
CA GLY A 93 -2.64 -6.78 -4.11
C GLY A 93 -2.05 -6.56 -2.73
N LEU A 94 -2.05 -7.62 -1.92
CA LEU A 94 -1.44 -7.59 -0.59
C LEU A 94 0.07 -7.29 -0.68
N ILE A 95 0.74 -7.86 -1.68
CA ILE A 95 2.19 -7.73 -1.86
C ILE A 95 2.59 -6.33 -2.28
N VAL A 96 1.91 -5.75 -3.29
CA VAL A 96 2.21 -4.39 -3.74
C VAL A 96 1.87 -3.37 -2.66
N ALA A 97 0.84 -3.63 -1.84
CA ALA A 97 0.58 -2.83 -0.65
C ALA A 97 1.78 -2.83 0.31
N LEU A 98 2.33 -4.01 0.62
CA LEU A 98 3.49 -4.15 1.51
C LEU A 98 4.77 -3.56 0.92
N VAL A 99 4.98 -3.66 -0.39
CA VAL A 99 6.14 -3.08 -1.10
C VAL A 99 6.08 -1.56 -1.12
N MET A 100 4.93 -0.98 -1.44
CA MET A 100 4.79 0.47 -1.38
C MET A 100 4.99 0.99 0.04
N LEU A 101 4.58 0.19 1.03
CA LEU A 101 4.86 0.45 2.43
C LEU A 101 6.37 0.39 2.74
N ALA A 102 7.08 -0.59 2.18
CA ALA A 102 8.53 -0.71 2.32
C ALA A 102 9.28 0.46 1.69
N ILE A 103 8.93 0.83 0.46
CA ILE A 103 9.48 2.00 -0.24
C ILE A 103 9.23 3.26 0.58
N PHE A 104 8.03 3.41 1.13
CA PHE A 104 7.72 4.51 2.03
C PHE A 104 8.65 4.54 3.24
N PHE A 105 8.88 3.40 3.92
CA PHE A 105 9.81 3.34 5.04
C PHE A 105 11.25 3.67 4.65
N THR A 106 11.73 3.18 3.51
CA THR A 106 13.09 3.47 3.02
C THR A 106 13.26 4.96 2.71
N LEU A 107 12.31 5.58 2.01
CA LEU A 107 12.36 7.01 1.70
C LEU A 107 12.29 7.91 2.94
N VAL A 108 11.63 7.41 3.98
CA VAL A 108 11.51 8.07 5.27
C VAL A 108 12.77 7.93 6.13
N GLU A 109 13.47 6.80 6.03
CA GLU A 109 14.69 6.55 6.80
C GLU A 109 15.89 7.36 6.28
N GLU A 110 15.85 7.81 5.02
CA GLU A 110 16.87 8.69 4.44
C GLU A 110 16.59 10.21 4.60
N ALA A 111 15.45 10.61 5.18
CA ALA A 111 15.03 12.00 5.35
C ALA A 111 15.18 12.50 6.80
#